data_AF-A0A2K5HK64-F1
#
_entry.id   AF-A0A2K5HK64-F1
#
_cell.length_a   1.000
_cell.length_b   1.000
_cell.length_c   1.000
_cell.angle_alpha   90.00
_cell.angle_beta   90.00
_cell.angle_gamma   90.00
#
_symmetry.space_group_name_H-M   'P 1'
#
loop_
_entity.id
_entity.type
_entity.pdbx_description
1 polymer ?
#
loop_
_entity_poly.entity_id
_entity_poly.type
_entity_poly.pdbx_seq_one_letter_code
_entity_poly.pdbx_strand_id
1 'polypeptide(L)' 'VTQEPSLSGSPAGTVTLTCALSSGSVSTSHYPSWYQQTPGQVPHILICSPNTCPSGVPGRFSGSILGNKAALTVRGTQ' A
#
# COMPACT_ATOMS: atom_id res chain seq x y z
N VAL A 1 -7.98 5.93 9.39
CA VAL A 1 -6.96 4.85 9.33
C VAL A 1 -5.73 5.28 10.12
N THR A 2 -4.90 4.34 10.56
CA THR A 2 -3.62 4.59 11.22
C THR A 2 -2.52 3.89 10.42
N GLN A 3 -1.50 4.63 9.99
CA GLN A 3 -0.35 4.13 9.22
C GLN A 3 0.95 4.42 10.00
N GLU A 4 1.99 3.64 9.75
CA GLU A 4 3.33 3.97 10.26
C GLU A 4 3.83 5.31 9.68
N PRO A 5 4.45 6.17 10.50
CA PRO A 5 4.74 7.55 10.13
C PRO A 5 5.81 7.68 9.02
N SER A 6 6.78 6.77 8.98
CA SER A 6 7.75 6.68 7.90
C SER A 6 8.49 5.34 7.95
N LEU A 7 8.89 4.85 6.78
CA LEU A 7 9.80 3.72 6.63
C LEU A 7 10.84 4.07 5.58
N SER A 8 12.09 3.65 5.81
CA SER A 8 13.20 3.79 4.86
C SER A 8 13.72 2.41 4.49
N GLY A 9 14.14 2.22 3.24
CA GLY A 9 14.67 0.95 2.74
C GLY A 9 15.76 1.16 1.69
N SER A 10 16.47 0.10 1.36
CA SER A 10 17.45 0.13 0.26
C SER A 10 16.75 0.06 -1.11
N PRO A 11 17.36 0.54 -2.20
CA PRO A 11 16.78 0.49 -3.54
C PRO A 11 16.41 -0.92 -4.02
N ALA A 12 17.20 -1.92 -3.62
CA ALA A 12 16.96 -3.34 -3.88
C ALA A 12 16.11 -4.02 -2.78
N GLY A 13 15.83 -3.31 -1.69
CA GLY A 13 15.09 -3.81 -0.54
C GLY A 13 13.60 -3.89 -0.80
N THR A 14 12.92 -4.76 -0.05
CA THR A 14 11.46 -4.80 -0.02
C THR A 14 10.97 -4.11 1.25
N VAL A 15 10.03 -3.19 1.10
CA VAL A 15 9.39 -2.50 2.23
C VAL A 15 7.92 -2.87 2.27
N THR A 16 7.38 -3.09 3.47
CA THR A 16 5.95 -3.31 3.68
C THR A 16 5.41 -2.22 4.58
N LEU A 17 4.51 -1.40 4.05
CA LEU A 17 3.74 -0.42 4.81
C LEU A 17 2.45 -1.09 5.28
N THR A 18 2.00 -0.78 6.50
CA THR A 18 0.71 -1.27 6.99
C THR A 18 -0.19 -0.12 7.41
N CYS A 19 -1.49 -0.29 7.22
CA CYS A 19 -2.49 0.60 7.80
C CYS A 19 -3.66 -0.18 8.44
N ALA A 20 -4.08 0.27 9.61
CA ALA A 20 -5.27 -0.23 10.31
C ALA A 20 -6.44 0.73 10.14
N LEU A 21 -7.68 0.24 10.20
CA LEU A 21 -8.83 1.12 10.36
C LEU A 21 -8.84 1.68 11.79
N SER A 22 -9.30 2.92 11.95
CA SER A 22 -9.47 3.55 13.28
C SER A 22 -10.62 2.89 14.06
N SER A 23 -11.54 2.23 13.36
CA SER A 23 -12.65 1.47 13.91
C SER A 23 -13.02 0.34 12.96
N GLY A 24 -13.40 -0.82 13.49
CA GLY A 24 -13.77 -1.99 12.69
C GLY A 24 -12.57 -2.82 12.21
N SER A 25 -12.80 -3.62 11.17
CA SER A 25 -11.82 -4.58 10.66
C SER A 25 -11.58 -4.40 9.17
N VAL A 26 -10.32 -4.61 8.75
CA VAL A 26 -9.94 -4.68 7.34
C VAL A 26 -10.41 -6.01 6.77
N SER A 27 -11.10 -5.96 5.65
CA SER A 27 -11.55 -7.14 4.89
C SER A 27 -11.42 -6.87 3.39
N THR A 28 -11.72 -7.88 2.56
CA THR A 28 -11.78 -7.69 1.10
C THR A 28 -12.86 -6.71 0.67
N SER A 29 -13.97 -6.63 1.40
CA SER A 29 -15.07 -5.68 1.16
C SER A 29 -14.84 -4.32 1.82
N HIS A 30 -13.93 -4.24 2.79
CA HIS A 30 -13.64 -3.02 3.55
C HIS A 30 -12.12 -2.81 3.61
N TYR A 31 -11.55 -2.52 2.44
CA TYR A 31 -10.12 -2.35 2.24
C TYR A 31 -9.77 -0.87 1.97
N PRO A 32 -8.84 -0.27 2.72
CA PRO A 32 -8.36 1.07 2.42
C PRO A 32 -7.51 1.08 1.15
N SER A 33 -7.71 2.08 0.30
CA SER A 33 -6.91 2.23 -0.92
C SER A 33 -5.54 2.86 -0.62
N TRP A 34 -4.53 2.48 -1.40
CA TRP A 34 -3.18 3.01 -1.33
C TRP A 34 -2.93 4.01 -2.45
N TYR A 35 -2.32 5.15 -2.11
CA TYR A 35 -1.98 6.22 -3.05
C TYR A 35 -0.50 6.55 -2.97
N GLN A 36 0.11 6.82 -4.11
CA GLN A 36 1.41 7.46 -4.22
C GLN A 36 1.20 8.95 -4.45
N GLN A 37 1.84 9.78 -3.63
CA GLN A 37 1.84 11.22 -3.80
C GLN A 37 3.27 11.72 -3.87
N THR A 38 3.66 12.20 -5.05
CA THR A 38 4.92 12.92 -5.24
C THR A 38 4.65 14.41 -5.03
N PRO A 39 5.54 15.17 -4.35
CA PRO A 39 5.36 16.60 -4.18
C PRO A 39 5.11 17.31 -5.52
N GLY A 40 4.06 18.14 -5.59
CA GLY A 40 3.67 18.86 -6.81
C GLY A 40 2.93 18.02 -7.86
N GLN A 41 2.65 16.74 -7.61
CA GLN A 41 1.87 15.88 -8.50
C GLN A 41 0.52 15.50 -7.88
N VAL A 42 -0.42 15.14 -8.75
CA VAL A 42 -1.72 14.59 -8.33
C VAL A 42 -1.50 13.20 -7.70
N PRO A 43 -2.20 12.86 -6.61
CA PRO A 43 -2.13 11.51 -6.04
C PRO A 43 -2.53 10.43 -7.07
N HIS A 44 -1.69 9.41 -7.22
CA HIS A 44 -1.95 8.26 -8.09
C HIS A 44 -2.35 7.05 -7.25
N ILE A 45 -3.41 6.37 -7.65
CA ILE A 45 -3.85 5.16 -6.97
C ILE A 45 -2.92 3.98 -7.31
N LEU A 46 -2.44 3.28 -6.28
CA LEU A 46 -1.59 2.10 -6.41
C LEU A 46 -2.39 0.81 -6.24
N ILE A 47 -3.26 0.75 -5.23
CA ILE A 47 -4.03 -0.44 -4.85
C ILE A 47 -5.42 0.02 -4.40
N CYS A 48 -6.48 -0.55 -4.98
CA CYS A 48 -7.87 -0.28 -4.58
C CYS A 48 -8.51 -1.43 -3.81
N SER A 49 -8.05 -2.66 -4.01
CA SER A 49 -8.51 -3.87 -3.30
C SER A 49 -7.34 -4.84 -3.09
N PRO A 50 -7.46 -5.81 -2.17
CA PRO A 50 -6.41 -6.80 -1.97
C PRO A 50 -6.05 -7.50 -3.28
N ASN A 51 -4.75 -7.70 -3.51
CA ASN A 51 -4.20 -8.38 -4.68
C ASN A 51 -4.60 -7.78 -6.04
N THR A 52 -5.16 -6.56 -6.07
CA THR A 52 -5.64 -5.93 -7.30
C THR A 52 -4.95 -4.58 -7.48
N CYS A 53 -4.14 -4.49 -8.54
CA CYS A 53 -3.50 -3.25 -8.96
C CYS A 53 -4.28 -2.68 -10.16
N PRO A 54 -4.61 -1.38 -10.19
CA PRO A 54 -5.11 -0.71 -11.38
C PRO A 54 -4.14 -0.86 -12.56
N SER A 55 -4.68 -0.82 -13.79
CA SER A 55 -3.87 -0.83 -15.00
C SER A 55 -2.87 0.34 -15.01
N GLY A 56 -1.64 0.09 -15.48
CA GLY A 56 -0.58 1.09 -15.52
C GLY A 56 0.23 1.24 -14.22
N VAL A 57 -0.14 0.56 -13.13
CA VAL A 57 0.67 0.52 -11.90
C VAL A 57 1.84 -0.46 -12.09
N PRO A 58 3.09 -0.04 -11.80
CA PRO A 58 4.25 -0.94 -11.92
C PRO A 58 4.11 -2.18 -11.03
N GLY A 59 4.50 -3.36 -11.55
CA GLY A 59 4.42 -4.65 -10.84
C GLY A 59 5.28 -4.78 -9.57
N ARG A 60 5.98 -3.70 -9.17
CA ARG A 60 6.70 -3.63 -7.90
C ARG A 60 5.79 -3.42 -6.69
N PHE A 61 4.54 -2.99 -6.92
CA PHE A 61 3.54 -2.75 -5.88
C PHE A 61 2.61 -3.95 -5.75
N SER A 62 2.32 -4.36 -4.52
CA SER A 62 1.31 -5.38 -4.23
C SER A 62 0.57 -5.05 -2.93
N GLY A 63 -0.74 -5.24 -2.95
CA GLY A 63 -1.61 -5.04 -1.79
C GLY A 63 -2.06 -6.36 -1.19
N SER A 64 -2.04 -6.49 0.12
CA SER A 64 -2.51 -7.68 0.85
C SER A 64 -3.21 -7.31 2.16
N ILE A 65 -3.75 -8.31 2.85
CA ILE A 65 -4.27 -8.18 4.22
C ILE A 65 -3.32 -8.98 5.12
N LEU A 66 -2.74 -8.31 6.11
CA LEU A 66 -1.87 -8.89 7.13
C LEU A 66 -2.58 -8.81 8.49
N GLY A 67 -3.20 -9.92 8.91
CA GLY A 67 -4.06 -9.93 10.09
C GLY A 67 -5.26 -9.00 9.89
N ASN A 68 -5.40 -7.98 10.75
CA ASN A 68 -6.45 -6.95 10.63
C ASN A 68 -5.94 -5.62 10.04
N LYS A 69 -4.85 -5.67 9.26
CA LYS A 69 -4.26 -4.49 8.61
C LYS A 69 -4.21 -4.69 7.10
N ALA A 70 -4.41 -3.61 6.36
CA ALA A 70 -4.01 -3.59 4.96
C ALA A 70 -2.49 -3.42 4.89
N ALA A 71 -1.86 -4.11 3.95
CA ALA A 71 -0.42 -4.05 3.72
C ALA A 71 -0.15 -3.68 2.26
N LEU A 72 0.76 -2.73 2.04
CA LEU A 72 1.35 -2.41 0.74
C LEU A 72 2.81 -2.84 0.76
N THR A 73 3.12 -3.82 -0.08
CA THR A 73 4.49 -4.25 -0.32
C THR A 73 5.04 -3.54 -1.55
N VAL A 74 6.17 -2.88 -1.39
CA VAL A 74 6.95 -2.25 -2.45
C VAL A 74 8.25 -3.04 -2.60
N ARG A 75 8.40 -3.70 -3.74
CA ARG A 75 9.64 -4.42 -4.09
C ARG A 75 10.64 -3.43 -4.68
N GLY A 76 11.88 -3.54 -4.24
CA GLY A 76 12.99 -2.84 -4.84
C GLY A 76 13.13 -3.18 -6.32
N THR A 77 13.70 -2.25 -7.07
CA THR A 77 14.21 -2.54 -8.42
C THR A 77 15.70 -2.75 -8.29
N GLN A 78 16.16 -3.91 -8.76
CA GLN A 78 17.58 -4.17 -8.94
C GLN A 78 18.18 -3.19 -9.96
#